data_AF-A0A965A5V9-F1
#
_entry.id   AF-A0A965A5V9-F1
#
_cell.length_a   1.000
_cell.length_b   1.000
_cell.length_c   1.000
_cell.angle_alpha   90.00
_cell.angle_beta   90.00
_cell.angle_gamma   90.00
#
_symmetry.space_group_name_H-M   'P 1'
#
loop_
_entity.id
_entity.type
_entity.pdbx_description
1 polymer ?
#
loop_
_entity_poly.entity_id
_entity_poly.type
_entity_poly.pdbx_seq_one_letter_code
_entity_poly.pdbx_strand_id
1 'polypeptide(L)' 'MGHIKEPLNVDFTVDSTPLTKEDKKMISEIIAHYKLTGKKLTFKKSKPVFRKKKGHLALQKI' A
#
# COMPACT_ATOMS: atom_id res chain seq x y z
N MET A 1 12.20 -30.64 12.46
CA MET A 1 11.68 -29.68 11.46
C MET A 1 10.21 -29.45 11.77
N GLY A 2 9.82 -28.24 12.20
CA GLY A 2 8.46 -27.98 12.70
C GLY A 2 7.45 -27.81 11.57
N HIS A 3 6.31 -28.48 11.66
CA HIS A 3 5.19 -28.32 10.74
C HIS A 3 4.27 -27.20 11.25
N ILE A 4 4.26 -26.05 10.58
CA ILE A 4 3.24 -25.03 10.81
C ILE A 4 2.01 -25.48 10.03
N LYS A 5 0.95 -25.87 10.74
CA LYS A 5 -0.35 -26.17 10.14
C LYS A 5 -1.07 -24.85 9.93
N GLU A 6 -1.42 -24.52 8.68
CA GLU A 6 -2.31 -23.40 8.41
C GLU A 6 -3.68 -23.69 9.06
N PRO A 7 -4.29 -22.71 9.75
CA PRO A 7 -5.60 -22.90 10.36
C PRO A 7 -6.65 -23.15 9.27
N LEU A 8 -7.43 -24.23 9.42
CA LEU A 8 -8.34 -24.79 8.40
C LEU A 8 -9.43 -23.82 7.87
N ASN A 9 -9.54 -22.60 8.40
CA ASN A 9 -10.65 -21.68 8.17
C ASN A 9 -10.24 -20.19 8.23
N VAL A 10 -9.01 -19.82 7.87
CA VAL A 10 -8.61 -18.40 7.79
C VAL A 10 -8.59 -17.93 6.35
N ASP A 11 -9.59 -17.13 5.99
CA ASP A 11 -9.60 -16.41 4.72
C ASP A 11 -8.81 -15.11 4.86
N PHE A 12 -7.75 -14.95 4.07
CA PHE A 12 -7.03 -13.69 3.98
C PHE A 12 -7.83 -12.71 3.14
N THR A 13 -8.63 -11.85 3.78
CA THR A 13 -9.26 -10.72 3.10
C THR A 13 -8.21 -9.64 2.87
N VAL A 14 -7.71 -9.54 1.63
CA VAL A 14 -6.82 -8.46 1.23
C VAL A 14 -7.67 -7.27 0.83
N ASP A 15 -7.82 -6.30 1.74
CA ASP A 15 -8.49 -5.05 1.42
C ASP A 15 -7.73 -4.30 0.32
N SER A 16 -8.45 -3.88 -0.72
CA SER A 16 -7.88 -3.01 -1.74
C SER A 16 -7.54 -1.66 -1.11
N THR A 17 -6.27 -1.25 -1.18
CA THR A 17 -5.84 0.07 -0.73
C THR A 17 -6.60 1.16 -1.50
N PRO A 18 -7.43 1.99 -0.85
CA PRO A 18 -8.19 3.01 -1.54
C PRO A 18 -7.28 4.10 -2.09
N LEU A 19 -7.54 4.55 -3.31
CA LEU A 19 -6.81 5.67 -3.92
C LEU A 19 -7.14 6.99 -3.23
N THR A 20 -6.11 7.77 -2.90
CA THR A 20 -6.29 9.14 -2.36
C THR A 20 -6.78 10.09 -3.47
N LYS A 21 -7.27 11.28 -3.09
CA LYS A 21 -7.71 12.29 -4.07
C LYS A 21 -6.57 12.74 -4.99
N GLU A 22 -5.35 12.83 -4.44
CA GLU A 22 -4.13 13.19 -5.17
C GLU A 22 -3.78 12.12 -6.20
N ASP A 23 -3.84 10.85 -5.79
CA ASP A 23 -3.59 9.72 -6.71
C ASP A 23 -4.59 9.71 -7.87
N LYS A 24 -5.88 9.93 -7.59
CA LYS A 24 -6.93 9.99 -8.62
C LYS A 24 -6.66 11.09 -9.64
N LYS A 25 -6.27 12.29 -9.16
CA LYS A 25 -5.95 13.43 -10.03
C LYS A 25 -4.73 13.12 -10.90
N MET A 26 -3.65 12.63 -10.28
CA MET A 26 -2.42 12.25 -10.99
C MET A 26 -2.71 11.21 -12.08
N ILE A 27 -3.47 10.15 -11.76
CA ILE A 27 -3.85 9.11 -12.73
C ILE A 27 -4.63 9.72 -13.90
N SER A 28 -5.59 10.61 -13.63
CA SER A 28 -6.39 11.27 -14.66
C SER A 28 -5.52 12.10 -15.62
N GLU A 29 -4.57 12.87 -15.09
CA GLU A 29 -3.65 13.69 -15.88
C GLU A 29 -2.75 12.83 -16.77
N ILE A 30 -2.25 11.71 -16.25
CA ILE A 30 -1.42 10.77 -17.00
C ILE A 30 -2.18 10.16 -18.17
N ILE A 31 -3.43 9.75 -17.92
CA ILE A 31 -4.28 9.17 -18.96
C ILE A 31 -4.58 10.20 -20.05
N ALA A 32 -4.93 11.43 -19.66
CA ALA A 32 -5.17 12.52 -20.61
C ALA A 32 -3.93 12.80 -21.46
N HIS A 33 -2.76 12.92 -20.83
CA HIS A 33 -1.50 13.14 -21.54
C HIS A 33 -1.19 11.99 -22.51
N TYR A 34 -1.35 10.74 -22.08
CA TYR A 34 -1.09 9.57 -22.93
C TYR A 34 -2.02 9.54 -24.14
N LYS A 35 -3.31 9.87 -23.95
CA LYS A 35 -4.28 9.95 -25.07
C LYS A 35 -3.91 11.02 -26.09
N LEU A 36 -3.36 12.15 -25.64
CA LEU A 36 -2.99 13.26 -26.53
C LEU A 36 -1.66 13.01 -27.26
N THR A 37 -0.66 12.48 -26.55
CA THR A 37 0.73 12.42 -27.06
C THR A 37 1.15 11.03 -27.52
N GLY A 38 0.44 9.98 -27.11
CA GLY A 38 0.84 8.58 -27.28
C GLY A 38 2.06 8.17 -26.44
N LYS A 39 2.61 9.07 -25.62
CA LYS A 39 3.85 8.85 -24.85
C LYS A 39 3.54 8.64 -23.37
N LYS A 40 4.17 7.61 -22.78
CA LYS A 40 4.04 7.30 -21.36
C LYS A 40 4.89 8.28 -20.55
N LEU A 41 4.28 8.97 -19.59
CA LEU A 41 5.02 9.75 -18.60
C LEU A 41 5.58 8.80 -17.53
N THR A 42 6.90 8.82 -17.35
CA THR A 42 7.59 8.05 -16.32
C THR A 42 7.72 8.90 -15.07
N PHE A 43 7.05 8.50 -13.99
CA PHE A 43 7.25 9.07 -12.67
C PHE A 43 8.11 8.14 -11.82
N LYS A 44 9.06 8.71 -11.09
CA LYS A 44 9.84 7.96 -10.10
C LYS A 44 8.87 7.55 -8.98
N LYS A 45 8.67 6.24 -8.81
CA LYS A 45 7.91 5.71 -7.66
C LYS A 45 8.59 6.21 -6.39
N SER A 46 7.86 6.96 -5.55
CA SER A 46 8.35 7.30 -4.21
C SER A 46 8.50 5.99 -3.42
N LYS A 47 9.61 5.86 -2.69
CA LYS A 47 9.87 4.68 -1.86
C LYS A 47 8.78 4.60 -0.79
N PRO A 48 8.22 3.42 -0.50
CA PRO A 48 7.21 3.29 0.55
C PRO A 48 7.82 3.73 1.88
N VAL A 49 7.22 4.75 2.50
CA VAL A 49 7.62 5.21 3.83
C VAL A 49 7.06 4.22 4.84
N PHE A 50 7.90 3.32 5.34
CA PHE A 50 7.54 2.43 6.44
C PHE A 50 7.33 3.28 7.71
N ARG A 51 6.08 3.54 8.07
CA ARG A 51 5.75 4.19 9.35
C ARG A 51 6.07 3.19 10.47
N LYS A 52 7.20 3.37 11.16
CA LYS A 52 7.48 2.63 12.41
C LYS A 52 6.37 2.95 13.41
N LYS A 53 5.53 1.97 13.75
CA LYS A 53 4.61 2.08 14.90
C LYS A 53 5.47 2.23 16.16
N LYS A 54 5.31 3.33 16.90
CA LYS A 54 5.88 3.47 18.26
C LYS A 54 5.23 2.39 19.12
N GLY A 55 6.00 1.39 19.52
CA GLY A 55 5.55 0.36 20.45
C GLY A 55 5.08 1.02 21.74
N HIS A 56 3.91 0.61 22.22
CA HIS A 56 3.38 1.02 23.52
C HIS A 56 4.23 0.31 24.58
N LEU A 57 5.19 1.02 25.18
CA LEU A 57 5.94 0.51 26.33
C LEU A 57 5.00 0.57 27.54
N ALA A 58 4.22 -0.50 27.76
CA ALA A 58 3.40 -0.61 28.96
C ALA A 58 4.33 -0.90 30.15
N LEU A 59 4.45 0.10 31.03
CA LEU A 59 5.00 -0.02 32.38
C LEU A 59 4.27 -1.15 33.11
N GLN A 60 4.93 -2.27 33.34
CA GLN A 60 4.55 -3.19 34.42
C GLN A 60 5.46 -2.89 35.60
N LYS A 61 4.93 -2.15 36.57
CA LYS A 61 5.44 -2.08 37.94
C LYS A 61 4.41 -2.76 38.83
N ILE A 62 4.74 -3.93 39.35
CA ILE A 62 4.23 -4.48 40.61
C ILE A 62 5.46 -5.02 41.34
#